data_AF-A0A645HJR0-F1
#
_entry.id   AF-A0A645HJR0-F1
#
_cell.length_a   1.000
_cell.length_b   1.000
_cell.length_c   1.000
_cell.angle_alpha   90.00
_cell.angle_beta   90.00
_cell.angle_gamma   90.00
#
_symmetry.space_group_name_H-M   'P 1'
#
loop_
_entity.id
_entity.type
_entity.pdbx_description
1 polymer ?
#
loop_
_entity_poly.entity_id
_entity_poly.type
_entity_poly.pdbx_seq_one_letter_code
_entity_poly.pdbx_strand_id
1 'polypeptide(L)' 'MKEGQAVNALSALLDSDTWSNAACCGYVLLACKNLGYTKQESRNLLEAVNAAFENYTIQQAEKEYYRT' A
#
# COMPACT_ATOMS: atom_id res chain seq x y z
N MET A 1 33.25 18.14 0.42
CA MET A 1 32.20 17.50 -0.41
C MET A 1 31.41 16.38 0.29
N LYS A 2 31.58 16.12 1.60
CA LYS A 2 30.88 15.00 2.29
C LYS A 2 29.54 15.38 2.95
N GLU A 3 29.27 16.66 3.19
CA GLU A 3 28.03 17.08 3.87
C GLU A 3 26.79 17.05 2.96
N GLY A 4 26.91 17.48 1.70
CA GLY A 4 25.76 17.57 0.78
C GLY A 4 25.11 16.23 0.39
N GLN A 5 25.84 15.11 0.45
CA GLN A 5 25.27 13.78 0.17
C GLN A 5 24.42 13.25 1.33
N ALA A 6 24.78 13.58 2.58
CA ALA A 6 24.03 13.15 3.76
C ALA A 6 22.67 13.87 3.86
N VAL A 7 22.63 15.16 3.50
CA VAL A 7 21.37 15.94 3.51
C VAL A 7 20.39 15.43 2.44
N ASN A 8 20.88 15.06 1.25
CA ASN A 8 20.03 14.50 0.19
C ASN A 8 19.46 13.12 0.53
N ALA A 9 20.24 12.27 1.21
CA ALA A 9 19.74 10.97 1.67
C ALA A 9 18.68 11.12 2.77
N LEU A 10 18.83 12.11 3.66
CA LEU A 10 17.86 12.41 4.71
C LEU A 10 16.58 13.01 4.14
N SER A 11 16.67 13.94 3.18
CA SER A 11 15.51 14.48 2.46
C SER A 11 14.77 13.40 1.68
N ALA A 12 15.45 12.48 0.99
CA ALA A 12 14.79 11.35 0.31
C ALA A 12 14.08 10.39 1.28
N LEU A 13 14.57 10.26 2.52
CA LEU A 13 13.91 9.52 3.59
C LEU A 13 12.67 10.26 4.14
N LEU A 14 12.72 11.59 4.17
CA LEU A 14 11.67 12.45 4.70
C LEU A 14 10.57 12.79 3.67
N ASP A 15 10.90 12.83 2.38
CA ASP A 15 10.00 13.10 1.25
C ASP A 15 9.45 11.83 0.58
N SER A 16 9.79 10.65 1.11
CA SER A 16 9.20 9.41 0.58
C SER A 16 7.74 9.34 1.01
N ASP A 17 6.82 9.43 0.04
CA ASP A 17 5.44 8.93 0.15
C ASP A 17 5.51 7.46 0.57
N THR A 18 5.67 7.25 1.87
CA THR A 18 6.04 5.96 2.42
C THR A 18 4.80 5.09 2.33
N TRP A 19 4.91 4.01 1.55
CA TRP A 19 3.82 3.06 1.41
C TRP A 19 3.45 2.50 2.80
N SER A 20 2.17 2.63 3.17
CA SER A 20 1.63 2.11 4.42
C SER A 20 0.39 1.26 4.14
N ASN A 21 0.06 0.35 5.05
CA ASN A 21 -1.17 -0.44 4.95
C ASN A 21 -2.42 0.47 4.86
N ALA A 22 -2.41 1.61 5.55
CA ALA A 22 -3.47 2.60 5.46
C ALA A 22 -3.59 3.22 4.06
N ALA A 23 -2.47 3.60 3.43
CA ALA A 23 -2.46 4.10 2.05
C ALA A 23 -2.96 3.05 1.05
N CYS A 24 -2.52 1.79 1.21
CA CYS A 24 -2.98 0.67 0.39
C CYS A 24 -4.50 0.45 0.50
N CYS A 25 -5.02 0.42 1.73
CA CYS A 25 -6.46 0.37 2.01
C CYS A 25 -7.23 1.54 1.38
N GLY A 26 -6.64 2.74 1.42
CA GLY A 26 -7.20 3.92 0.74
C GLY A 26 -7.37 3.72 -0.76
N TYR A 27 -6.34 3.20 -1.45
CA TYR A 27 -6.41 2.88 -2.88
C TYR A 27 -7.48 1.82 -3.18
N VAL A 28 -7.60 0.79 -2.36
CA VAL A 28 -8.65 -0.25 -2.50
C VAL A 28 -10.04 0.37 -2.41
N LEU A 29 -10.29 1.23 -1.42
CA LEU A 29 -11.59 1.90 -1.27
C LEU A 29 -11.90 2.86 -2.42
N LEU A 30 -10.89 3.56 -2.95
CA LEU A 30 -11.04 4.41 -4.14
C LEU A 30 -11.39 3.56 -5.38
N ALA A 31 -10.75 2.40 -5.56
CA ALA A 31 -11.07 1.47 -6.63
C ALA A 31 -12.51 0.92 -6.50
N CYS A 32 -12.92 0.49 -5.30
CA CYS A 32 -14.31 0.07 -5.00
C CYS A 32 -15.32 1.15 -5.39
N LYS A 33 -15.05 2.41 -5.02
CA LYS A 33 -15.91 3.55 -5.38
C LYS A 33 -16.03 3.70 -6.90
N ASN A 34 -14.92 3.60 -7.63
CA ASN A 34 -14.90 3.73 -9.09
C ASN A 34 -15.64 2.58 -9.79
N LEU A 35 -15.61 1.38 -9.21
CA LEU A 35 -16.33 0.21 -9.69
C LEU A 35 -17.80 0.17 -9.26
N GLY A 36 -18.25 1.13 -8.44
CA GLY A 36 -19.64 1.20 -7.97
C GLY A 36 -19.99 0.16 -6.89
N TYR A 37 -19.00 -0.34 -6.16
CA TYR A 37 -19.24 -1.32 -5.09
C TYR A 37 -20.12 -0.70 -3.99
N THR A 38 -20.98 -1.52 -3.40
CA THR A 38 -21.75 -1.15 -2.22
C THR A 38 -20.83 -0.96 -1.00
N LYS A 39 -21.38 -0.31 0.03
CA LYS A 39 -20.66 -0.17 1.32
C LYS A 39 -20.31 -1.53 1.94
N GLN A 40 -21.15 -2.54 1.78
CA GLN A 40 -20.89 -3.86 2.35
C GLN A 40 -19.78 -4.58 1.58
N GLU A 41 -19.81 -4.56 0.24
CA GLU A 41 -18.75 -5.15 -0.58
C GLU A 41 -17.40 -4.48 -0.34
N SER A 42 -17.40 -3.14 -0.23
CA SER A 42 -16.19 -2.37 0.09
C SER A 42 -15.60 -2.77 1.45
N ARG A 43 -16.45 -2.97 2.47
CA ARG A 43 -16.01 -3.45 3.80
C ARG A 43 -15.46 -4.87 3.74
N ASN A 44 -16.16 -5.78 3.08
CA ASN A 44 -15.72 -7.17 2.94
C ASN A 44 -14.35 -7.25 2.26
N LEU A 45 -14.14 -6.47 1.18
CA LEU A 45 -12.84 -6.42 0.50
C LEU A 45 -11.75 -5.83 1.41
N LEU A 46 -12.06 -4.75 2.13
CA LEU A 46 -11.12 -4.13 3.06
C LEU A 46 -10.70 -5.07 4.20
N GLU A 47 -11.63 -5.84 4.75
CA GLU A 47 -11.34 -6.87 5.76
C GLU A 47 -10.44 -7.98 5.20
N ALA A 48 -10.73 -8.46 3.99
CA ALA A 48 -9.90 -9.46 3.32
C ALA A 48 -8.47 -8.95 3.04
N VAL A 49 -8.33 -7.69 2.62
CA VAL A 49 -7.03 -7.04 2.39
C VAL A 49 -6.25 -6.91 3.71
N ASN A 50 -6.89 -6.46 4.78
CA ASN A 50 -6.22 -6.37 6.10
C ASN A 50 -5.78 -7.74 6.60
N ALA A 51 -6.62 -8.77 6.47
CA ALA A 51 -6.24 -10.13 6.82
C ALA A 51 -5.06 -10.62 5.97
N ALA A 52 -4.96 -10.24 4.69
CA ALA A 52 -3.82 -10.61 3.87
C ALA A 52 -2.50 -9.99 4.36
N PHE A 53 -2.52 -8.76 4.90
CA PHE A 53 -1.32 -8.15 5.49
C PHE A 53 -0.76 -8.92 6.68
N GLU A 54 -1.62 -9.59 7.45
CA GLU A 54 -1.19 -10.40 8.60
C GLU A 54 -0.75 -11.82 8.18
N ASN A 55 -1.36 -12.37 7.13
CA ASN A 55 -1.18 -13.76 6.74
C ASN A 55 -0.05 -13.99 5.72
N TYR A 56 0.39 -12.95 5.00
CA TYR A 56 1.36 -13.08 3.92
C TYR A 56 2.51 -12.09 4.06
N THR A 57 3.71 -12.52 3.64
CA THR A 57 4.84 -11.61 3.51
C THR A 57 4.71 -10.75 2.25
N ILE A 58 5.40 -9.61 2.23
CA ILE A 58 5.45 -8.71 1.06
C ILE A 58 5.87 -9.48 -0.21
N GLN A 59 6.88 -10.35 -0.12
CA GLN A 59 7.37 -11.12 -1.27
C GLN A 59 6.32 -12.11 -1.80
N GLN A 60 5.50 -12.69 -0.92
CA GLN A 60 4.41 -13.59 -1.33
C GLN A 60 3.31 -12.81 -2.06
N ALA A 61 2.91 -11.64 -1.54
CA ALA A 61 1.93 -10.78 -2.17
C ALA A 61 2.42 -10.24 -3.54
N GLU A 62 3.68 -9.81 -3.63
CA GLU A 62 4.30 -9.34 -4.87
C GLU A 62 4.35 -10.46 -5.93
N LYS A 63 4.74 -11.68 -5.53
CA LYS A 63 4.71 -12.84 -6.42
C LYS A 63 3.31 -13.11 -6.96
N GLU A 64 2.27 -12.92 -6.14
CA GLU A 64 0.89 -13.11 -6.58
C GLU A 64 0.44 -12.04 -7.56
N TYR A 65 0.82 -10.77 -7.34
CA TYR A 65 0.55 -9.68 -8.29
C TYR A 65 1.11 -9.98 -9.69
N TYR A 66 2.37 -10.42 -9.78
CA TYR A 66 3.02 -10.72 -11.06
C TYR A 66 2.57 -12.03 -11.72
N ARG A 67 1.67 -12.81 -11.10
CA ARG A 67 1.06 -14.00 -11.71
C ARG A 67 -0.20 -13.71 -12.50
N THR A 68 -0.79 -12.53 -12.31
CA THR A 68 -2.06 -12.11 -12.92
C THR A 68 -1.80 -11.51 -14.30
#